data_AF-A0A4Y4K138-F1
#
_entry.id   AF-A0A4Y4K138-F1
#
_cell.length_a   1.000
_cell.length_b   1.000
_cell.length_c   1.000
_cell.angle_alpha   90.00
_cell.angle_beta   90.00
_cell.angle_gamma   90.00
#
_symmetry.space_group_name_H-M   'P 1'
#
loop_
_entity.id
_entity.type
_entity.pdbx_description
1 polymer ?
#
loop_
_entity_poly.entity_id
_entity_poly.type
_entity_poly.pdbx_seq_one_letter_code
_entity_poly.pdbx_strand_id
1 'polypeptide(L)'
;MPNTLQEMIKNKLDQKGWSYSDVARRGGISRSTVHHLATSAKLAQMPQQTTLEGLARGLGIPVAPVLRAAAEAAGVNVYFENAPEIADPEVEILIASVQKLSPTARRHVAVLVESLLQAGEP
;
A
#
# COMPACT_ATOMS: atom_id res chain seq x y z
N MET A 1 -11.27 14.10 8.02
CA MET A 1 -9.84 13.94 7.66
C MET A 1 -9.77 12.95 6.51
N PRO A 2 -8.85 13.12 5.54
CA PRO A 2 -8.64 12.11 4.51
C PRO A 2 -8.20 10.80 5.16
N ASN A 3 -8.69 9.67 4.67
CA ASN A 3 -8.22 8.37 5.14
C ASN A 3 -6.89 7.99 4.45
N THR A 4 -6.20 6.98 5.00
CA THR A 4 -4.93 6.47 4.50
C THR A 4 -4.96 6.14 3.00
N LEU A 5 -6.06 5.60 2.49
CA LEU A 5 -6.18 5.23 1.07
C LEU A 5 -6.19 6.47 0.18
N GLN A 6 -6.93 7.52 0.57
CA GLN A 6 -6.97 8.79 -0.16
C GLN A 6 -5.59 9.45 -0.19
N GLU A 7 -4.89 9.46 0.95
CA GLU A 7 -3.55 10.02 1.04
C GLU A 7 -2.55 9.26 0.17
N MET A 8 -2.60 7.93 0.17
CA MET A 8 -1.75 7.09 -0.68
C MET A 8 -1.95 7.39 -2.16
N ILE A 9 -3.21 7.50 -2.61
CA ILE A 9 -3.53 7.82 -4.00
C ILE A 9 -3.01 9.21 -4.34
N LYS A 10 -3.35 10.22 -3.52
CA LYS A 10 -2.94 11.61 -3.74
C LYS A 10 -1.42 11.76 -3.82
N ASN A 11 -0.69 11.23 -2.83
CA ASN A 11 0.77 11.32 -2.77
C ASN A 11 1.43 10.69 -4.00
N LYS A 12 0.87 9.60 -4.53
CA LYS A 12 1.41 8.96 -5.73
C LYS A 12 1.11 9.73 -7.01
N LEU A 13 -0.08 10.31 -7.14
CA LEU A 13 -0.42 11.20 -8.25
C LEU A 13 0.49 12.42 -8.26
N ASP A 14 0.65 13.09 -7.12
CA ASP A 14 1.49 14.27 -6.97
C ASP A 14 2.97 13.94 -7.25
N GLN A 15 3.49 12.83 -6.70
CA GLN A 15 4.87 12.40 -6.92
C GLN A 15 5.19 12.10 -8.39
N LYS A 16 4.23 11.60 -9.15
CA LYS A 16 4.44 11.14 -10.54
C LYS A 16 3.87 12.10 -11.59
N GLY A 17 3.17 13.16 -11.17
CA GLY A 17 2.41 14.03 -12.07
C GLY A 17 1.32 13.27 -12.83
N TRP A 18 0.76 12.22 -12.23
CA TRP A 18 -0.25 11.38 -12.88
C TRP A 18 -1.66 11.91 -12.65
N SER A 19 -2.55 11.63 -13.61
CA SER A 19 -3.98 11.80 -13.46
C SER A 19 -4.65 10.50 -13.01
N TYR A 20 -5.92 10.57 -12.58
CA TYR A 20 -6.73 9.37 -12.33
C TYR A 20 -6.85 8.48 -13.57
N SER A 21 -6.84 9.07 -14.77
CA SER A 21 -6.90 8.31 -16.03
C SER A 21 -5.62 7.52 -16.29
N ASP A 22 -4.47 8.03 -15.86
CA ASP A 22 -3.20 7.31 -15.98
C ASP A 22 -3.17 6.09 -15.07
N VAL A 23 -3.58 6.26 -13.81
CA VAL A 23 -3.69 5.16 -12.85
C VAL A 23 -4.70 4.11 -13.33
N ALA A 24 -5.86 4.54 -13.83
CA ALA A 24 -6.89 3.66 -14.37
C ALA A 24 -6.37 2.80 -15.52
N ARG A 25 -5.72 3.43 -16.51
CA ARG A 25 -5.14 2.76 -17.67
C ARG A 25 -4.04 1.77 -17.29
N ARG A 26 -3.15 2.14 -16.37
CA ARG A 26 -2.05 1.27 -15.89
C ARG A 26 -2.58 0.11 -15.03
N GLY A 27 -3.66 0.35 -14.29
CA GLY A 27 -4.27 -0.61 -13.39
C GLY A 27 -5.24 -1.58 -14.05
N GLY A 28 -5.77 -1.23 -15.24
CA GLY A 28 -6.85 -1.98 -15.87
C GLY A 28 -8.19 -1.82 -15.16
N ILE A 29 -8.41 -0.68 -14.49
CA ILE A 29 -9.65 -0.35 -13.77
C ILE A 29 -10.26 0.95 -14.31
N SER A 30 -11.53 1.22 -14.02
CA SER A 30 -12.18 2.44 -14.54
C SER A 30 -11.67 3.70 -13.84
N ARG A 31 -11.63 4.83 -14.57
CA ARG A 31 -11.32 6.16 -13.99
C ARG A 31 -12.28 6.51 -12.86
N SER A 32 -13.56 6.20 -13.01
CA SER A 32 -14.58 6.46 -11.99
C SER A 32 -14.31 5.68 -10.70
N THR A 33 -13.81 4.45 -10.82
CA THR A 33 -13.38 3.63 -9.67
C THR A 33 -12.20 4.27 -8.96
N VAL A 34 -11.18 4.72 -9.69
CA VAL A 34 -10.02 5.41 -9.09
C VAL A 34 -10.47 6.70 -8.38
N HIS A 35 -11.30 7.50 -9.04
CA HIS A 35 -11.84 8.73 -8.46
C HIS A 35 -12.63 8.45 -7.17
N HIS A 36 -13.54 7.46 -7.19
CA HIS A 36 -14.32 7.08 -6.02
C HIS A 36 -13.41 6.72 -4.82
N LEU A 37 -12.39 5.89 -5.05
CA LEU A 37 -11.44 5.50 -4.00
C LEU A 37 -10.58 6.68 -3.50
N ALA A 38 -10.29 7.66 -4.36
CA ALA A 38 -9.52 8.85 -4.01
C ALA A 38 -10.34 9.90 -3.23
N THR A 39 -11.66 9.96 -3.43
CA THR A 39 -12.51 11.00 -2.84
C THR A 39 -13.39 10.54 -1.68
N SER A 40 -13.62 9.23 -1.54
CA SER A 40 -14.45 8.68 -0.46
C SER A 40 -13.71 8.68 0.87
N ALA A 41 -14.17 9.52 1.81
CA ALA A 41 -13.67 9.54 3.18
C ALA A 41 -13.98 8.24 3.95
N LYS A 42 -15.09 7.59 3.63
CA LYS A 42 -15.48 6.28 4.16
C LYS A 42 -16.06 5.44 3.02
N LEU A 43 -15.63 4.19 2.92
CA LEU A 43 -16.18 3.23 1.98
C LEU A 43 -17.36 2.51 2.64
N ALA A 44 -18.48 2.40 1.94
CA ALA A 44 -19.67 1.72 2.47
C ALA A 44 -19.47 0.20 2.60
N GLN A 45 -18.58 -0.36 1.77
CA GLN A 45 -18.23 -1.78 1.73
C GLN A 45 -16.79 -1.94 1.23
N MET A 46 -16.18 -3.09 1.53
CA MET A 46 -14.84 -3.43 1.05
C MET A 46 -14.85 -3.55 -0.49
N PRO A 47 -13.99 -2.83 -1.23
CA PRO A 47 -13.83 -3.03 -2.66
C PRO A 47 -13.34 -4.45 -2.97
N GLN A 48 -13.69 -4.97 -4.14
CA GLN A 48 -13.22 -6.28 -4.58
C GLN A 48 -11.68 -6.33 -4.66
N GLN A 49 -11.11 -7.48 -4.32
CA GLN A 49 -9.65 -7.69 -4.35
C GLN A 49 -9.04 -7.33 -5.71
N THR A 50 -9.65 -7.77 -6.81
CA THR A 50 -9.21 -7.46 -8.19
C THR A 50 -9.15 -5.96 -8.48
N THR A 51 -10.05 -5.18 -7.88
CA THR A 51 -10.07 -3.71 -8.00
C THR A 51 -8.90 -3.08 -7.25
N LEU A 52 -8.58 -3.59 -6.06
CA LEU A 52 -7.47 -3.09 -5.24
C LEU A 52 -6.12 -3.48 -5.82
N GLU A 53 -6.00 -4.67 -6.41
CA GLU A 53 -4.83 -5.09 -7.19
C GLU A 53 -4.63 -4.21 -8.42
N GLY A 54 -5.71 -3.92 -9.15
CA GLY A 54 -5.69 -2.98 -10.27
C GLY A 54 -5.24 -1.58 -9.84
N LEU A 55 -5.76 -1.06 -8.73
CA LEU A 55 -5.32 0.21 -8.17
C LEU A 55 -3.84 0.18 -7.78
N ALA A 56 -3.39 -0.86 -7.07
CA ALA A 56 -2.00 -1.02 -6.64
C ALA A 56 -1.03 -1.06 -7.84
N ARG A 57 -1.39 -1.83 -8.88
CA ARG A 57 -0.67 -1.87 -10.16
C ARG A 57 -0.64 -0.49 -10.82
N GLY A 58 -1.77 0.21 -10.84
CA GLY A 58 -1.89 1.55 -11.42
C GLY A 58 -1.02 2.59 -10.72
N LEU A 59 -0.92 2.51 -9.39
CA LEU A 59 -0.10 3.37 -8.54
C LEU A 59 1.38 2.96 -8.49
N GLY A 60 1.71 1.75 -8.94
CA GLY A 60 3.07 1.19 -8.85
C GLY A 60 3.51 0.98 -7.40
N ILE A 61 2.62 0.46 -6.56
CA ILE A 61 2.90 0.13 -5.15
C ILE A 61 2.43 -1.30 -4.82
N PRO A 62 2.95 -1.93 -3.76
CA PRO A 62 2.48 -3.24 -3.33
C PRO A 62 0.98 -3.25 -2.98
N VAL A 63 0.32 -4.39 -3.17
CA VAL A 63 -1.12 -4.58 -2.94
C VAL A 63 -1.47 -4.52 -1.45
N ALA A 64 -0.64 -5.10 -0.58
CA ALA A 64 -0.94 -5.23 0.85
C ALA A 64 -1.21 -3.88 1.58
N PRO A 65 -0.41 -2.81 1.37
CA PRO A 65 -0.73 -1.48 1.89
C PRO A 65 -2.08 -0.92 1.40
N VAL A 66 -2.43 -1.17 0.14
CA VAL A 66 -3.70 -0.72 -0.47
C VAL A 66 -4.88 -1.47 0.14
N LEU A 67 -4.76 -2.78 0.33
CA LEU A 67 -5.76 -3.61 1.01
C LEU A 67 -6.00 -3.12 2.44
N ARG A 68 -4.94 -2.90 3.21
CA ARG A 68 -5.04 -2.39 4.59
C ARG A 68 -5.74 -1.04 4.65
N ALA A 69 -5.34 -0.11 3.78
CA ALA A 69 -5.91 1.23 3.75
C ALA A 69 -7.39 1.23 3.30
N ALA A 70 -7.76 0.35 2.37
CA ALA A 70 -9.15 0.16 1.95
C ALA A 70 -10.01 -0.46 3.04
N ALA A 71 -9.47 -1.43 3.78
CA ALA A 71 -10.13 -2.03 4.94
C ALA A 71 -10.40 -1.00 6.04
N GLU A 72 -9.38 -0.21 6.41
CA GLU A 72 -9.51 0.90 7.35
C GLU A 72 -10.60 1.88 6.89
N ALA A 73 -10.57 2.29 5.62
CA ALA A 73 -11.57 3.19 5.03
C ALA A 73 -12.99 2.58 5.00
N ALA A 74 -13.11 1.26 4.91
CA ALA A 74 -14.38 0.54 4.99
C ALA A 74 -14.86 0.30 6.44
N GLY A 75 -14.06 0.69 7.44
CA GLY A 75 -14.35 0.41 8.86
C GLY A 75 -14.21 -1.07 9.21
N VAL A 76 -13.59 -1.88 8.33
CA VAL A 76 -13.19 -3.24 8.63
C VAL A 76 -11.80 -3.14 9.21
N ASN A 77 -11.66 -3.33 10.52
CA ASN A 77 -10.34 -3.47 11.10
C ASN A 77 -9.83 -4.86 10.71
N VAL A 78 -9.30 -4.98 9.48
CA VAL A 78 -8.61 -6.18 9.02
C VAL A 78 -7.32 -6.23 9.82
N TYR A 79 -7.41 -6.74 11.05
CA TYR A 79 -6.38 -7.65 11.53
C TYR A 79 -6.30 -8.69 10.43
N PHE A 80 -5.26 -8.61 9.61
CA PHE A 80 -5.02 -9.61 8.59
C PHE A 80 -5.06 -10.94 9.33
N GLU A 81 -6.07 -11.77 9.07
CA GLU A 81 -6.08 -13.19 9.44
C GLU A 81 -5.02 -13.98 8.63
N ASN A 82 -4.09 -13.27 7.98
CA ASN A 82 -2.83 -13.74 7.41
C ASN A 82 -1.61 -12.99 7.98
N ALA A 83 -1.73 -12.31 9.13
CA ALA A 83 -0.57 -12.19 9.99
C ALA A 83 -0.19 -13.64 10.35
N PRO A 84 1.06 -14.09 10.17
CA PRO A 84 1.47 -15.33 10.80
C PRO A 84 1.04 -15.21 12.26
N GLU A 85 0.33 -16.23 12.75
CA GLU A 85 -0.27 -16.29 14.08
C GLU A 85 0.77 -16.25 15.23
N ILE A 86 2.03 -15.97 14.88
CA ILE A 86 3.11 -15.53 15.74
C ILE A 86 3.80 -14.43 14.92
N ALA A 87 3.59 -13.16 15.26
CA ALA A 87 4.49 -12.13 14.77
C ALA A 87 5.88 -12.50 15.28
N ASP A 88 6.75 -12.93 14.37
CA ASP A 88 8.13 -13.28 14.71
C ASP A 88 8.72 -12.09 15.49
N PRO A 89 9.09 -12.27 16.77
CA PRO A 89 9.60 -11.18 17.58
C PRO A 89 10.78 -10.46 16.91
N GLU A 90 11.58 -11.17 16.11
CA GLU A 90 12.68 -10.58 15.37
C GLU A 90 12.17 -9.61 14.30
N VAL A 91 11.11 -9.98 13.57
CA VAL A 91 10.47 -9.12 12.57
C VAL A 91 9.85 -7.89 13.21
N GLU A 92 9.20 -8.02 14.36
CA GLU A 92 8.64 -6.88 15.09
C GLU A 92 9.72 -5.91 15.56
N ILE A 93 10.82 -6.43 16.11
CA ILE A 93 11.97 -5.62 16.54
C ILE A 93 12.58 -4.88 15.34
N LEU A 94 12.68 -5.53 14.18
CA LEU A 94 13.18 -4.90 12.95
C LEU A 94 12.26 -3.76 12.51
N ILE A 95 10.94 -3.97 12.48
CA ILE A 95 9.96 -2.93 12.13
C ILE A 95 10.09 -1.73 13.08
N ALA A 96 10.10 -1.98 14.40
CA ALA A 96 10.23 -0.93 15.42
C ALA A 96 11.57 -0.18 15.31
N SER A 97 12.65 -0.87 14.97
CA SER A 97 13.97 -0.27 14.81
C SER A 97 14.07 0.59 13.55
N VAL A 98 13.54 0.11 12.42
CA VAL A 98 13.56 0.83 11.13
C VAL A 98 12.78 2.15 11.22
N GLN A 99 11.69 2.19 12.00
CA GLN A 99 10.92 3.42 12.21
C GLN A 99 11.74 4.55 12.87
N LYS A 100 12.69 4.19 13.75
CA LYS A 100 13.56 5.15 14.46
C LYS A 100 14.73 5.65 13.62
N LEU A 101 15.00 5.04 12.47
CA LEU A 101 16.13 5.41 11.61
C LEU A 101 15.90 6.71 10.84
N SER A 102 17.00 7.40 10.54
CA SER A 102 16.98 8.53 9.60
C SER A 102 16.59 8.09 8.19
N PRO A 103 16.08 8.99 7.33
CA PRO A 103 15.74 8.66 5.95
C PRO A 103 16.91 8.07 5.14
N THR A 104 18.15 8.52 5.40
CA THR A 104 19.35 7.99 4.73
C THR A 104 19.65 6.58 5.20
N ALA A 105 19.62 6.33 6.52
CA ALA A 105 19.82 4.99 7.07
C ALA A 105 18.75 4.00 6.59
N ARG A 106 17.48 4.41 6.51
CA ARG A 106 16.41 3.58 5.93
C ARG A 106 16.67 3.20 4.48
N ARG A 107 17.24 4.08 3.67
CA ARG A 107 17.60 3.75 2.27
C ARG A 107 18.70 2.69 2.20
N HIS A 108 19.70 2.77 3.08
CA HIS A 108 20.74 1.74 3.14
C HIS A 108 20.18 0.38 3.57
N VAL A 109 19.30 0.37 4.59
CA VAL A 109 18.62 -0.87 5.01
C VAL A 109 17.79 -1.46 3.87
N ALA A 110 17.08 -0.64 3.09
CA ALA A 110 16.32 -1.12 1.94
C ALA A 110 17.21 -1.83 0.90
N VAL A 111 18.38 -1.25 0.58
CA VAL A 111 19.35 -1.87 -0.35
C VAL A 111 19.89 -3.20 0.19
N LEU A 112 20.19 -3.27 1.49
CA LEU A 112 20.65 -4.52 2.11
C LEU A 112 19.59 -5.61 2.05
N VAL A 113 18.33 -5.29 2.39
CA VAL A 113 17.22 -6.25 2.31
C VAL A 113 17.02 -6.73 0.87
N GLU A 114 17.06 -5.83 -0.11
CA GLU A 114 16.96 -6.19 -1.52
C GLU A 114 18.10 -7.14 -1.96
N SER A 115 19.34 -6.87 -1.53
CA SER A 115 20.48 -7.74 -1.81
C SER A 115 20.34 -9.13 -1.18
N LEU A 116 19.80 -9.22 0.05
CA LEU A 116 19.60 -10.50 0.74
C LEU A 116 18.48 -11.32 0.09
N LEU A 117 17.41 -10.67 -0.37
CA LEU A 117 16.33 -11.33 -1.10
C LEU A 117 16.83 -11.90 -2.43
N GLN A 118 17.66 -11.15 -3.17
CA GLN A 118 18.26 -11.63 -4.43
C GLN A 118 19.25 -12.78 -4.22
N ALA A 119 19.93 -12.84 -3.08
CA ALA A 119 20.86 -13.92 -2.76
C ALA A 119 20.17 -15.22 -2.28
N GLY A 120 18.89 -15.13 -1.89
CA GLY A 120 18.09 -16.25 -1.40
C GLY A 120 17.20 -16.92 -2.47
N GLU A 121 17.17 -16.39 -3.70
CA GLU A 121 16.51 -17.04 -4.84
C GLU A 121 17.47 -18.04 -5.51
N PRO A 122 17.12 -19.32 -5.67
CA PRO A 122 17.93 -20.31 -6.40
C PRO A 122 17.99 -20.06 -7.91
#